data_AF-A0A1E7WHT1-F1
#
_entry.id   AF-A0A1E7WHT1-F1
#
_cell.length_a   1.000
_cell.length_b   1.000
_cell.length_c   1.000
_cell.angle_alpha   90.00
_cell.angle_beta   90.00
_cell.angle_gamma   90.00
#
_symmetry.space_group_name_H-M   'P 1'
#
loop_
_entity.id
_entity.type
_entity.pdbx_description
1 polymer ?
#
loop_
_entity_poly.entity_id
_entity_poly.type
_entity_poly.pdbx_seq_one_letter_code
_entity_poly.pdbx_strand_id
1 'polypeptide(L)'
;MRAKRCAGMWHFLDDTTNGSGYRQEQPLTERRVKNIQIIDGADNAAYDIFSATEEEFSLIFPDGTDVAFIDEVYRSQPSTILDAALTEIWTRRVPKRLAMGIHGILFYDCERKKIYYPGRRDEEAVNPCGAPLR
;
A
#
# COMPACT_ATOMS: atom_id res chain seq x y z
N MET A 1 43.71 1.16 -52.23
CA MET A 1 45.17 1.17 -51.92
C MET A 1 45.45 2.21 -50.82
N ARG A 2 46.44 1.97 -49.93
CA ARG A 2 47.35 2.91 -49.20
C ARG A 2 46.79 4.30 -48.75
N ALA A 3 46.74 4.69 -47.45
CA ALA A 3 47.83 5.13 -46.53
C ALA A 3 48.61 6.39 -47.02
N LYS A 4 48.88 7.49 -46.27
CA LYS A 4 49.12 7.79 -44.81
C LYS A 4 48.06 8.78 -44.20
N ARG A 5 47.99 9.26 -42.93
CA ARG A 5 48.86 9.59 -41.75
C ARG A 5 49.41 11.04 -41.67
N CYS A 6 49.14 11.71 -40.52
CA CYS A 6 49.84 12.85 -39.87
C CYS A 6 49.61 14.32 -40.31
N ALA A 7 48.97 15.11 -39.44
CA ALA A 7 49.52 16.32 -38.78
C ALA A 7 48.63 16.71 -37.58
N GLY A 8 49.21 17.27 -36.49
CA GLY A 8 48.43 17.82 -35.37
C GLY A 8 48.24 16.91 -34.15
N MET A 9 49.32 16.35 -33.60
CA MET A 9 49.28 15.65 -32.32
C MET A 9 49.35 16.66 -31.17
N TRP A 10 48.26 16.80 -30.42
CA TRP A 10 48.34 17.09 -28.99
C TRP A 10 47.90 15.84 -28.24
N HIS A 11 48.85 15.23 -27.54
CA HIS A 11 48.51 14.29 -26.49
C HIS A 11 47.97 15.08 -25.30
N PHE A 12 46.76 14.73 -24.88
CA PHE A 12 46.51 14.60 -23.45
C PHE A 12 46.08 13.15 -23.21
N LEU A 13 46.91 12.42 -22.48
CA LEU A 13 46.51 11.17 -21.85
C LEU A 13 45.95 11.59 -20.49
N ASP A 14 44.67 11.30 -20.26
CA ASP A 14 44.14 11.07 -18.92
C ASP A 14 43.15 9.90 -19.01
N ASP A 15 43.02 9.20 -17.89
CA ASP A 15 42.86 7.75 -17.90
C ASP A 15 41.45 7.21 -18.17
N THR A 16 41.44 5.90 -18.44
CA THR A 16 40.29 5.02 -18.62
C THR A 16 39.08 5.25 -17.69
N THR A 17 37.88 5.31 -18.26
CA THR A 17 36.64 4.58 -17.86
C THR A 17 35.56 4.90 -18.89
N ASN A 18 35.16 4.00 -19.79
CA ASN A 18 34.33 2.81 -19.56
C ASN A 18 33.13 3.11 -18.63
N GLY A 19 31.98 3.40 -19.22
CA GLY A 19 30.76 3.79 -18.51
C GLY A 19 29.57 3.76 -19.45
N SER A 20 28.97 2.58 -19.63
CA SER A 20 27.72 2.40 -20.36
C SER A 20 26.64 3.34 -19.82
N GLY A 21 25.79 3.85 -20.71
CA GLY A 21 24.64 4.69 -20.33
C GLY A 21 23.63 3.93 -19.47
N TYR A 22 23.86 3.89 -18.16
CA TYR A 22 22.85 3.57 -17.18
C TYR A 22 21.87 4.72 -17.11
N ARG A 23 20.82 4.63 -17.93
CA ARG A 23 19.50 5.11 -17.53
C ARG A 23 19.27 4.51 -16.14
N GLN A 24 19.28 5.35 -15.10
CA GLN A 24 18.88 4.90 -13.77
C GLN A 24 17.39 4.59 -13.85
N GLU A 25 17.09 3.32 -14.06
CA GLU A 25 15.75 2.78 -13.85
C GLU A 25 15.39 3.08 -12.39
N GLN A 26 14.17 3.58 -12.22
CA GLN A 26 13.71 4.15 -10.95
C GLN A 26 13.92 3.14 -9.82
N PRO A 27 14.34 3.57 -8.61
CA PRO A 27 14.43 2.65 -7.50
C PRO A 27 13.05 2.03 -7.31
N LEU A 28 13.01 0.70 -7.26
CA LEU A 28 11.81 -0.04 -6.95
C LEU A 28 11.31 0.46 -5.59
N THR A 29 10.27 1.29 -5.60
CA THR A 29 9.13 1.00 -4.75
C THR A 29 8.72 -0.43 -5.10
N GLU A 30 9.32 -1.38 -4.36
CA GLU A 30 8.74 -2.71 -4.21
C GLU A 30 7.24 -2.46 -4.01
N ARG A 31 6.41 -3.04 -4.89
CA ARG A 31 4.96 -2.92 -4.78
C ARG A 31 4.55 -3.60 -3.50
N ARG A 32 4.60 -2.86 -2.38
CA ARG A 32 4.36 -3.36 -1.04
C ARG A 32 2.88 -3.66 -0.95
N VAL A 33 2.61 -4.93 -1.14
CA VAL A 33 1.26 -5.47 -1.01
C VAL A 33 0.88 -5.49 0.46
N LYS A 34 -0.28 -4.92 0.76
CA LYS A 34 -0.85 -4.88 2.11
C LYS A 34 -2.08 -5.78 2.15
N ASN A 35 -2.12 -6.65 3.15
CA ASN A 35 -3.27 -7.53 3.38
C ASN A 35 -4.30 -6.78 4.24
N ILE A 36 -5.47 -6.49 3.67
CA ILE A 36 -6.61 -5.90 4.36
C ILE A 36 -7.56 -7.03 4.75
N GLN A 37 -7.97 -7.10 6.01
CA GLN A 37 -9.03 -7.99 6.47
C GLN A 37 -10.38 -7.25 6.46
N ILE A 38 -11.41 -7.88 5.92
CA ILE A 38 -12.77 -7.33 5.89
C ILE A 38 -13.59 -7.94 7.01
N ILE A 39 -14.34 -7.09 7.73
CA ILE A 39 -15.29 -7.51 8.75
C ILE A 39 -16.64 -6.85 8.44
N ASP A 40 -17.58 -7.67 7.98
CA ASP A 40 -18.97 -7.30 7.75
C ASP A 40 -19.81 -7.51 9.03
N GLY A 41 -20.92 -6.78 9.14
CA GLY A 41 -21.90 -6.88 10.23
C GLY A 41 -22.92 -8.01 10.06
N ALA A 42 -22.99 -8.65 8.89
CA ALA A 42 -23.90 -9.77 8.61
C ALA A 42 -23.62 -11.02 9.45
N ASP A 43 -24.66 -11.73 9.90
CA ASP A 43 -24.54 -12.94 10.72
C ASP A 43 -23.77 -14.09 10.04
N ASN A 44 -23.77 -14.11 8.70
CA ASN A 44 -23.05 -15.08 7.86
C ASN A 44 -21.75 -14.52 7.25
N ALA A 45 -21.22 -13.41 7.79
CA ALA A 45 -20.02 -12.75 7.28
C ALA A 45 -18.80 -13.68 7.21
N ALA A 46 -18.19 -13.76 6.03
CA ALA A 46 -16.86 -14.33 5.86
C ALA A 46 -15.80 -13.24 6.11
N TYR A 47 -14.87 -13.50 7.02
CA TYR A 47 -13.78 -12.56 7.32
C TYR A 47 -12.66 -12.62 6.27
N ASP A 48 -12.95 -12.27 5.03
CA ASP A 48 -12.01 -12.41 3.93
C ASP A 48 -10.83 -11.42 4.00
N ILE A 49 -9.75 -11.78 3.29
CA ILE A 49 -8.51 -11.01 3.23
C ILE A 49 -8.24 -10.69 1.76
N PHE A 50 -7.86 -9.45 1.46
CA PHE A 50 -7.55 -8.98 0.12
C PHE A 50 -6.20 -8.26 0.09
N SER A 51 -5.51 -8.33 -1.05
CA SER A 51 -4.23 -7.66 -1.26
C SER A 51 -4.43 -6.31 -1.95
N ALA A 52 -4.15 -5.22 -1.26
CA ALA A 52 -4.05 -3.87 -1.80
C ALA A 52 -2.60 -3.51 -2.16
N THR A 53 -2.37 -2.51 -3.01
CA THR A 53 -1.06 -1.83 -3.12
C THR A 53 -0.89 -0.83 -1.97
N GLU A 54 0.31 -0.26 -1.81
CA GLU A 54 0.58 0.75 -0.79
C GLU A 54 -0.28 2.02 -1.00
N GLU A 55 -0.53 2.40 -2.26
CA GLU A 55 -1.35 3.55 -2.63
C GLU A 55 -2.83 3.31 -2.28
N GLU A 56 -3.37 2.16 -2.69
CA GLU A 56 -4.75 1.75 -2.38
C GLU A 56 -4.98 1.57 -0.88
N PHE A 57 -3.99 1.03 -0.17
CA PHE A 57 -4.01 0.93 1.28
C PHE A 57 -4.04 2.33 1.92
N SER A 58 -3.20 3.25 1.45
CA SER A 58 -3.15 4.63 1.96
C SER A 58 -4.44 5.42 1.69
N LEU A 59 -5.19 5.08 0.62
CA LEU A 59 -6.53 5.63 0.38
C LEU A 59 -7.57 5.13 1.40
N ILE A 60 -7.43 3.92 1.94
CA ILE A 60 -8.38 3.38 2.94
C ILE A 60 -7.95 3.74 4.37
N PHE A 61 -6.64 3.81 4.63
CA PHE A 61 -6.02 3.96 5.94
C PHE A 61 -5.08 5.19 5.97
N PRO A 62 -5.62 6.42 6.03
CA PRO A 62 -4.81 7.63 6.10
C PRO A 62 -4.03 7.75 7.42
N ASP A 63 -3.01 8.61 7.44
CA ASP A 63 -2.23 8.98 8.65
C ASP A 63 -1.62 7.81 9.44
N GLY A 64 -1.41 6.68 8.75
CA GLY A 64 -0.87 5.46 9.34
C GLY A 64 -1.83 4.77 10.30
N THR A 65 -3.14 4.98 10.15
CA THR A 65 -4.19 4.16 10.78
C THR A 65 -4.12 2.71 10.27
N ASP A 66 -4.78 1.79 10.98
CA ASP A 66 -4.92 0.38 10.57
C ASP A 66 -6.35 -0.15 10.79
N VAL A 67 -7.29 0.68 11.28
CA VAL A 67 -8.71 0.37 11.39
C VAL A 67 -9.53 1.42 10.66
N ALA A 68 -10.34 1.00 9.69
CA ALA A 68 -11.20 1.87 8.90
C ALA A 68 -12.66 1.39 8.93
N PHE A 69 -13.60 2.33 8.80
CA PHE A 69 -15.02 2.05 8.66
C PHE A 69 -15.50 2.59 7.32
N ILE A 70 -16.12 1.75 6.49
CA ILE A 70 -16.33 2.04 5.07
C ILE A 70 -17.09 3.36 4.83
N ASP A 71 -18.07 3.66 5.67
CA ASP A 71 -18.88 4.87 5.62
C ASP A 71 -18.08 6.14 5.94
N GLU A 72 -17.02 6.05 6.75
CA GLU A 72 -16.09 7.15 7.03
C GLU A 72 -15.09 7.34 5.89
N VAL A 73 -14.64 6.25 5.26
CA VAL A 73 -13.78 6.32 4.07
C VAL A 73 -14.55 7.01 2.92
N TYR A 74 -15.80 6.62 2.65
CA TYR A 74 -16.66 7.29 1.66
C TYR A 74 -17.04 8.74 1.99
N ARG A 75 -17.01 9.16 3.27
CA ARG A 75 -17.20 10.58 3.64
C ARG A 75 -15.94 11.43 3.46
N SER A 76 -14.77 10.83 3.60
CA SER A 76 -13.49 11.55 3.60
C SER A 76 -12.91 11.77 2.19
N GLN A 77 -13.33 10.98 1.19
CA GLN A 77 -12.73 10.98 -0.14
C GLN A 77 -13.75 10.90 -1.29
N PRO A 78 -13.38 11.30 -2.52
CA PRO A 78 -14.25 11.17 -3.69
C PRO A 78 -14.60 9.72 -3.97
N SER A 79 -15.90 9.39 -4.00
CA SER A 79 -16.39 8.03 -4.20
C SER A 79 -15.82 7.39 -5.48
N THR A 80 -15.70 8.15 -6.58
CA THR A 80 -15.18 7.65 -7.86
C THR A 80 -13.75 7.09 -7.80
N ILE A 81 -12.90 7.60 -6.89
CA ILE A 81 -11.54 7.09 -6.68
C ILE A 81 -11.58 5.84 -5.80
N LEU A 82 -12.38 5.89 -4.73
CA LEU A 82 -12.52 4.80 -3.77
C LEU A 82 -13.19 3.57 -4.39
N ASP A 83 -14.24 3.77 -5.20
CA ASP A 83 -14.95 2.72 -5.94
C ASP A 83 -13.99 1.98 -6.89
N ALA A 84 -13.12 2.70 -7.59
CA ALA A 84 -12.11 2.11 -8.47
C ALA A 84 -11.08 1.28 -7.67
N ALA A 85 -10.56 1.82 -6.57
CA ALA A 85 -9.61 1.11 -5.70
C ALA A 85 -10.23 -0.15 -5.08
N LEU A 86 -11.44 -0.06 -4.50
CA LEU A 86 -12.13 -1.20 -3.89
C LEU A 86 -12.50 -2.28 -4.92
N THR A 87 -12.92 -1.88 -6.13
CA THR A 87 -13.18 -2.81 -7.24
C THR A 87 -11.93 -3.63 -7.57
N GLU A 88 -10.77 -2.99 -7.69
CA GLU A 88 -9.50 -3.68 -7.96
C GLU A 88 -9.03 -4.53 -6.78
N ILE A 89 -9.25 -4.10 -5.52
CA ILE A 89 -8.90 -4.89 -4.32
C ILE A 89 -9.73 -6.18 -4.27
N TRP A 90 -11.03 -6.13 -4.59
CA TRP A 90 -11.92 -7.32 -4.58
C TRP A 90 -11.50 -8.43 -5.54
N THR A 91 -10.77 -8.11 -6.63
CA THR A 91 -10.21 -9.14 -7.52
C THR A 91 -9.06 -9.94 -6.88
N ARG A 92 -8.41 -9.39 -5.83
CA ARG A 92 -7.16 -9.88 -5.23
C ARG A 92 -7.38 -10.55 -3.86
N ARG A 93 -8.37 -11.44 -3.77
CA ARG A 93 -8.63 -12.22 -2.54
C ARG A 93 -7.45 -13.15 -2.21
N VAL A 94 -6.94 -13.06 -0.97
CA VAL A 94 -5.84 -13.87 -0.44
C VAL A 94 -6.40 -14.99 0.45
N PRO A 95 -6.16 -16.28 0.14
CA PRO A 95 -6.52 -17.37 1.04
C PRO A 95 -5.79 -17.25 2.38
N LYS A 96 -6.52 -17.34 3.51
CA LYS A 96 -5.98 -17.14 4.87
C LYS A 96 -4.66 -17.85 5.16
N ARG A 97 -4.51 -19.11 4.70
CA ARG A 97 -3.28 -19.93 4.85
C ARG A 97 -2.05 -19.40 4.10
N LEU A 98 -2.22 -18.41 3.22
CA LEU A 98 -1.17 -17.74 2.44
C LEU A 98 -0.98 -16.27 2.85
N ALA A 99 -1.81 -15.74 3.74
CA ALA A 99 -1.73 -14.35 4.17
C ALA A 99 -0.54 -14.14 5.11
N MET A 100 0.44 -13.35 4.68
CA MET A 100 1.58 -12.94 5.50
C MET A 100 1.20 -11.69 6.31
N GLY A 101 0.59 -11.92 7.48
CA GLY A 101 0.10 -10.87 8.37
C GLY A 101 -1.14 -10.14 7.85
N ILE A 102 -1.77 -9.36 8.74
CA ILE A 102 -2.84 -8.40 8.44
C ILE A 102 -2.27 -7.02 8.69
N HIS A 103 -2.50 -6.09 7.77
CA HIS A 103 -1.94 -4.73 7.82
C HIS A 103 -3.01 -3.68 8.12
N GLY A 104 -4.28 -3.98 7.85
CA GLY A 104 -5.41 -3.15 8.24
C GLY A 104 -6.72 -3.93 8.25
N ILE A 105 -7.71 -3.41 8.96
CA ILE A 105 -9.04 -3.97 9.14
C ILE A 105 -10.07 -2.96 8.64
N LEU A 106 -10.85 -3.34 7.63
CA LEU A 106 -11.92 -2.52 7.07
C LEU A 106 -13.29 -3.10 7.47
N PHE A 107 -14.05 -2.28 8.19
CA PHE A 107 -15.36 -2.61 8.72
C PHE A 107 -16.49 -2.17 7.77
N TYR A 108 -17.39 -3.10 7.44
CA TYR A 108 -18.66 -2.87 6.75
C TYR A 108 -19.82 -3.05 7.74
N ASP A 109 -20.80 -2.13 7.70
CA ASP A 109 -22.03 -2.11 8.51
C ASP A 109 -21.86 -2.34 10.03
N CYS A 110 -20.66 -2.06 10.55
CA CYS A 110 -20.24 -2.30 11.93
C CYS A 110 -20.26 -1.04 12.81
N GLU A 111 -21.20 -0.12 12.58
CA GLU A 111 -21.33 1.18 13.30
C GLU A 111 -21.10 1.09 14.82
N ARG A 112 -21.72 0.09 15.47
CA ARG A 112 -21.62 -0.11 16.93
C ARG A 112 -20.20 -0.37 17.44
N LYS A 113 -19.25 -0.79 16.57
CA LYS A 113 -17.85 -1.02 16.95
C LYS A 113 -17.00 0.25 16.98
N LYS A 114 -17.44 1.34 16.32
CA LYS A 114 -16.65 2.57 16.17
C LYS A 114 -16.19 3.21 17.48
N ILE A 115 -17.02 3.10 18.51
CA ILE A 115 -16.76 3.64 19.85
C ILE A 115 -15.54 3.02 20.52
N TYR A 116 -15.13 1.81 20.09
CA TYR A 116 -13.96 1.11 20.63
C TYR A 116 -12.66 1.47 19.93
N TYR A 117 -12.69 2.23 18.83
CA TYR A 117 -11.51 2.57 18.02
C TYR A 117 -11.34 4.09 17.83
N PRO A 118 -11.23 4.89 18.91
CA PRO A 118 -11.27 6.35 18.83
C PRO A 118 -10.17 6.95 17.94
N GLY A 119 -8.95 6.40 17.97
CA GLY A 119 -7.83 6.82 17.11
C GLY A 119 -7.68 6.03 15.81
N ARG A 120 -8.64 5.15 15.47
CA ARG A 120 -8.62 4.30 14.26
C ARG A 120 -7.34 3.44 14.11
N ARG A 121 -6.80 3.01 15.25
CA ARG A 121 -5.69 2.05 15.39
C ARG A 121 -6.13 0.89 16.28
N ASP A 122 -5.78 -0.36 15.97
CA ASP A 122 -6.18 -1.53 16.77
C ASP A 122 -5.45 -1.59 18.11
N GLU A 123 -4.19 -1.13 18.18
CA GLU A 123 -3.44 -1.02 19.44
C GLU A 123 -3.98 0.08 20.39
N GLU A 124 -4.80 1.00 19.88
CA GLU A 124 -5.48 2.04 20.67
C GLU A 124 -6.94 1.67 20.99
N ALA A 125 -7.33 0.41 20.78
CA ALA A 125 -8.68 -0.05 21.06
C ALA A 125 -9.01 0.08 22.56
N VAL A 126 -10.26 0.41 22.88
CA VAL A 126 -10.74 0.60 24.26
C VAL A 126 -11.86 -0.36 24.63
N ASN A 127 -11.88 -0.75 25.90
CA ASN A 127 -12.96 -1.50 26.53
C ASN A 127 -14.26 -0.64 26.60
N PRO A 128 -15.43 -1.26 26.83
CA PRO A 128 -16.68 -0.53 27.08
C PRO A 128 -16.64 0.43 28.28
N CYS A 129 -15.69 0.27 29.20
CA CYS A 129 -15.44 1.19 30.33
C CYS A 129 -14.45 2.32 30.00
N GLY A 130 -13.93 2.41 28.78
CA GLY A 130 -12.96 3.41 28.33
C GLY A 130 -11.49 3.12 28.66
N ALA A 131 -11.19 2.06 29.42
CA ALA A 131 -9.82 1.62 29.65
C ALA A 131 -9.21 0.99 28.37
N PRO A 132 -7.90 1.15 28.09
CA PRO A 132 -7.23 0.47 26.98
C PRO A 132 -7.49 -1.03 26.98
N LEU A 133 -7.63 -1.62 25.79
CA LEU A 133 -7.84 -3.06 25.59
C LEU A 133 -6.54 -3.86 25.73
N ARG A 134 -5.40 -3.20 25.54
CA ARG A 134 -4.03 -3.74 25.66
C ARG A 134 -3.15 -2.76 26.44
#